data_AF-A0A7Y1ZR23-F1
#
_entry.id   AF-A0A7Y1ZR23-F1
#
_cell.length_a   1.000
_cell.length_b   1.000
_cell.length_c   1.000
_cell.angle_alpha   90.00
_cell.angle_beta   90.00
_cell.angle_gamma   90.00
#
_symmetry.space_group_name_H-M   'P 1'
#
loop_
_entity.id
_entity.type
_entity.pdbx_description
1 polymer ?
#
loop_
_entity_poly.entity_id
_entity_poly.type
_entity_poly.pdbx_seq_one_letter_code
_entity_poly.pdbx_strand_id
1 'polypeptide(L)'
;MSSSLECTSRWARIAYDESEEPVPLALEINRTAFGDIHPSVSSSLNTLAAVHRRRGEYDKAESLIRQALEIDLEILGNEHPALAYPLTNLGDVLREKGDYEQAESAHRRALHLVKTSAAENGIEDVGVGIIAGFVTCGFDMYP
;
A
#
# COMPACT_ATOMS: atom_id res chain seq x y z
N MET A 1 40.83 3.65 -0.56
CA MET A 1 39.63 4.22 -1.22
C MET A 1 38.31 3.64 -0.67
N SER A 2 38.31 2.76 0.35
CA SER A 2 37.07 2.20 0.95
C SER A 2 36.41 3.12 1.99
N SER A 3 37.18 3.99 2.67
CA SER A 3 36.71 4.75 3.84
C SER A 3 35.62 5.80 3.53
N SER A 4 35.60 6.40 2.33
CA SER A 4 34.56 7.38 1.96
C SER A 4 33.23 6.73 1.56
N LEU A 5 33.27 5.53 0.97
CA LEU A 5 32.08 4.74 0.60
C LEU A 5 31.42 4.11 1.85
N GLU A 6 32.21 3.70 2.84
CA GLU A 6 31.67 3.28 4.15
C GLU A 6 31.06 4.46 4.91
N CYS A 7 31.62 5.66 4.78
CA CYS A 7 31.07 6.86 5.38
C CYS A 7 29.69 7.18 4.77
N THR A 8 29.56 7.31 3.44
CA THR A 8 28.27 7.63 2.80
C THR A 8 27.19 6.56 3.03
N SER A 9 27.55 5.27 3.04
CA SER A 9 26.59 4.19 3.35
C SER A 9 26.18 4.16 4.82
N ARG A 10 27.06 4.55 5.75
CA ARG A 10 26.73 4.70 7.17
C ARG A 10 25.82 5.90 7.42
N TRP A 11 26.08 7.06 6.82
CA TRP A 11 25.19 8.22 6.90
C TRP A 11 23.83 7.95 6.24
N ALA A 12 23.81 7.20 5.14
CA ALA A 12 22.55 6.77 4.53
C ALA A 12 21.75 5.87 5.49
N ARG A 13 22.38 4.85 6.10
CA ARG A 13 21.73 4.00 7.11
C ARG A 13 21.22 4.80 8.32
N ILE A 14 22.01 5.72 8.85
CA ILE A 14 21.61 6.57 9.98
C ILE A 14 20.41 7.46 9.59
N ALA A 15 20.42 8.05 8.38
CA ALA A 15 19.30 8.86 7.90
C ALA A 15 18.02 8.01 7.67
N TYR A 16 18.17 6.74 7.28
CA TYR A 16 17.04 5.81 7.20
C TYR A 16 16.51 5.42 8.58
N ASP A 17 17.38 5.10 9.54
CA ASP A 17 16.95 4.76 10.91
C ASP A 17 16.31 5.97 11.63
N GLU A 18 16.83 7.19 11.45
CA GLU A 18 16.26 8.42 12.05
C GLU A 18 14.86 8.77 11.51
N SER A 19 14.54 8.38 10.28
CA SER A 19 13.21 8.62 9.69
C SER A 19 12.16 7.59 10.10
N GLU A 20 12.56 6.51 10.77
CA GLU A 20 11.70 5.39 11.17
C GLU A 20 11.28 5.44 12.65
N GLU A 21 12.06 6.11 13.51
CA GLU A 21 11.72 6.43 14.91
C GLU A 21 10.44 7.28 15.13
N PRO A 22 10.10 8.29 14.30
CA PRO A 22 8.91 9.10 14.55
C PRO A 22 7.60 8.38 14.19
N VAL A 23 7.63 7.30 13.41
CA VAL A 23 6.40 6.63 12.92
C VAL A 23 5.65 5.88 14.04
N PRO A 24 6.30 5.09 14.90
CA PRO A 24 5.66 4.49 16.08
C PRO A 24 5.14 5.54 17.06
N LEU A 25 5.91 6.62 17.26
CA LEU A 25 5.51 7.72 18.14
C LEU A 25 4.27 8.45 17.60
N ALA A 26 4.20 8.70 16.29
CA ALA A 26 3.03 9.28 15.65
C ALA A 26 1.79 8.39 15.77
N LEU A 27 1.95 7.07 15.73
CA LEU A 27 0.85 6.12 15.95
C LEU A 27 0.30 6.20 17.38
N GLU A 28 1.19 6.26 18.38
CA GLU A 28 0.80 6.35 19.79
C GLU A 28 0.15 7.69 20.13
N ILE A 29 0.67 8.80 19.57
CA ILE A 29 0.05 10.12 19.68
C ILE A 29 -1.34 10.13 19.00
N ASN A 30 -1.48 9.53 17.82
CA ASN A 30 -2.77 9.48 17.13
C ASN A 30 -3.80 8.63 17.89
N ARG A 31 -3.39 7.49 18.46
CA ARG A 31 -4.26 6.65 19.32
C ARG A 31 -4.72 7.39 20.57
N THR A 32 -3.81 8.09 21.24
CA THR A 32 -4.14 8.84 22.46
C THR A 32 -4.96 10.10 22.18
N ALA A 33 -4.76 10.75 21.02
CA ALA A 33 -5.47 11.97 20.66
C ALA A 33 -6.86 11.72 20.04
N PHE A 34 -7.02 10.68 19.23
CA PHE A 34 -8.23 10.45 18.44
C PHE A 34 -8.95 9.13 18.76
N GLY A 35 -8.37 8.27 19.60
CA GLY A 35 -8.84 6.90 19.84
C GLY A 35 -8.29 5.91 18.81
N ASP A 36 -8.59 4.62 19.02
CA ASP A 36 -8.07 3.54 18.16
C ASP A 36 -8.69 3.53 16.75
N ILE A 37 -9.86 4.15 16.58
CA ILE A 37 -10.63 4.16 15.33
C ILE A 37 -10.61 5.58 14.74
N HIS A 38 -9.54 5.92 14.04
CA HIS A 38 -9.40 7.21 13.34
C HIS A 38 -8.60 7.09 12.02
N PRO A 39 -8.94 7.87 10.97
CA PRO A 39 -8.22 7.80 9.68
C PRO A 39 -6.72 8.10 9.81
N SER A 40 -6.34 8.95 10.76
CA SER A 40 -4.94 9.25 11.05
C SER A 40 -4.19 8.04 11.63
N VAL A 41 -4.85 7.20 12.43
CA VAL A 41 -4.27 5.95 12.96
C VAL A 41 -4.05 4.95 11.83
N SER A 42 -5.05 4.76 10.95
CA SER A 42 -4.88 3.94 9.74
C SER A 42 -3.74 4.45 8.84
N SER A 43 -3.66 5.77 8.62
CA SER A 43 -2.59 6.38 7.81
C SER A 43 -1.20 6.14 8.42
N SER A 44 -1.07 6.23 9.75
CA SER A 44 0.17 5.92 10.47
C SER A 44 0.54 4.43 10.34
N LEU A 45 -0.42 3.52 10.47
CA LEU A 45 -0.20 2.07 10.30
C LEU A 45 0.23 1.72 8.86
N ASN A 46 -0.39 2.32 7.85
CA ASN A 46 0.01 2.15 6.45
C ASN A 46 1.43 2.66 6.18
N THR A 47 1.81 3.78 6.78
CA THR A 47 3.17 4.33 6.69
C THR A 47 4.18 3.38 7.33
N LEU A 48 3.86 2.84 8.50
CA LEU A 48 4.70 1.86 9.19
C LEU A 48 4.85 0.56 8.38
N ALA A 49 3.76 0.10 7.77
CA ALA A 49 3.81 -1.08 6.89
C ALA A 49 4.71 -0.88 5.67
N ALA A 50 4.71 0.31 5.06
CA ALA A 50 5.59 0.63 3.95
C ALA A 50 7.08 0.61 4.37
N VAL A 51 7.38 1.09 5.57
CA VAL A 51 8.72 0.99 6.17
C VAL A 51 9.13 -0.48 6.35
N HIS A 52 8.29 -1.31 6.95
CA HIS A 52 8.57 -2.73 7.12
C HIS A 52 8.72 -3.49 5.79
N ARG A 53 7.93 -3.13 4.77
CA ARG A 53 8.08 -3.68 3.41
C ARG A 53 9.46 -3.38 2.84
N ARG A 54 9.96 -2.15 2.98
CA ARG A 54 11.31 -1.77 2.52
C ARG A 54 12.44 -2.51 3.26
N ARG A 55 12.19 -2.90 4.51
CA ARG A 55 13.11 -3.73 5.32
C ARG A 55 13.04 -5.23 4.96
N GLY A 56 12.13 -5.64 4.08
CA GLY A 56 11.89 -7.05 3.74
C GLY A 56 11.08 -7.82 4.79
N GLU A 57 10.49 -7.12 5.77
CA GLU A 57 9.68 -7.72 6.83
C GLU A 57 8.21 -7.82 6.41
N TYR A 58 7.93 -8.64 5.40
CA TYR A 58 6.63 -8.70 4.76
C TYR A 58 5.49 -9.17 5.67
N ASP A 59 5.74 -10.09 6.61
CA ASP A 59 4.74 -10.57 7.57
C ASP A 59 4.27 -9.45 8.50
N LYS A 60 5.19 -8.59 8.96
CA LYS A 60 4.86 -7.43 9.80
C LYS A 60 4.10 -6.39 8.99
N ALA A 61 4.53 -6.11 7.77
CA ALA A 61 3.85 -5.17 6.88
C ALA A 61 2.40 -5.60 6.60
N GLU A 62 2.18 -6.89 6.32
CA GLU A 62 0.84 -7.45 6.10
C GLU A 62 -0.06 -7.29 7.33
N SER A 63 0.44 -7.64 8.52
CA SER A 63 -0.32 -7.47 9.77
C SER A 63 -0.72 -6.02 10.02
N LEU A 64 0.17 -5.07 9.74
CA LEU A 64 -0.10 -3.64 9.95
C LEU A 64 -1.14 -3.12 8.94
N ILE A 65 -1.07 -3.54 7.68
CA ILE A 65 -2.05 -3.17 6.65
C ILE A 65 -3.42 -3.76 6.98
N ARG A 66 -3.49 -4.98 7.51
CA ARG A 66 -4.77 -5.57 7.96
C ARG A 66 -5.40 -4.77 9.11
N GLN A 67 -4.60 -4.34 10.08
CA GLN A 67 -5.10 -3.48 11.16
C GLN A 67 -5.61 -2.13 10.63
N ALA A 68 -4.88 -1.52 9.67
CA ALA A 68 -5.33 -0.29 9.02
C ALA A 68 -6.66 -0.48 8.27
N LEU A 69 -6.82 -1.61 7.56
CA LEU A 69 -8.05 -1.98 6.86
C LEU A 69 -9.24 -2.17 7.81
N GLU A 70 -9.04 -2.83 8.95
CA GLU A 70 -10.10 -3.00 9.95
C GLU A 70 -10.62 -1.66 10.47
N ILE A 71 -9.69 -0.73 10.78
CA ILE A 71 -10.03 0.63 11.20
C ILE A 71 -10.78 1.38 10.09
N ASP A 72 -10.28 1.33 8.86
CA ASP A 72 -10.93 2.03 7.74
C ASP A 72 -12.30 1.44 7.40
N LEU A 73 -12.48 0.11 7.55
CA LEU A 73 -13.77 -0.55 7.38
C LEU A 73 -14.78 -0.11 8.45
N GLU A 74 -14.33 0.10 9.68
CA GLU A 74 -15.18 0.56 10.78
C GLU A 74 -15.59 2.03 10.63
N ILE A 75 -14.68 2.89 10.12
CA ILE A 75 -14.95 4.32 9.93
C ILE A 75 -15.81 4.59 8.70
N LEU A 76 -15.45 3.98 7.57
CA LEU A 76 -15.95 4.38 6.25
C LEU A 76 -16.96 3.38 5.67
N GLY A 77 -17.05 2.18 6.23
CA GLY A 77 -17.84 1.08 5.67
C GLY A 77 -17.12 0.36 4.53
N ASN A 78 -17.75 -0.71 4.02
CA ASN A 78 -17.17 -1.66 3.07
C ASN A 78 -17.02 -1.16 1.62
N GLU A 79 -17.69 -0.07 1.25
CA GLU A 79 -17.79 0.42 -0.14
C GLU A 79 -17.00 1.71 -0.40
N HIS A 80 -16.32 2.25 0.61
CA HIS A 80 -15.64 3.53 0.46
C HIS A 80 -14.37 3.44 -0.39
N PRO A 81 -14.14 4.35 -1.36
CA PRO A 81 -12.98 4.32 -2.25
C PRO A 81 -11.63 4.43 -1.54
N ALA A 82 -11.59 5.06 -0.37
CA ALA A 82 -10.35 5.18 0.41
C ALA A 82 -9.78 3.82 0.84
N LEU A 83 -10.58 2.75 0.89
CA LEU A 83 -10.11 1.38 1.15
C LEU A 83 -9.24 0.83 0.01
N ALA A 84 -9.29 1.41 -1.18
CA ALA A 84 -8.50 0.95 -2.32
C ALA A 84 -6.99 1.12 -2.09
N TYR A 85 -6.59 2.16 -1.34
CA TYR A 85 -5.18 2.42 -1.04
C TYR A 85 -4.54 1.32 -0.16
N PRO A 86 -5.07 1.02 1.05
CA PRO A 86 -4.52 -0.05 1.87
C PRO A 86 -4.66 -1.44 1.21
N LEU A 87 -5.73 -1.71 0.46
CA LEU A 87 -5.86 -2.96 -0.31
C LEU A 87 -4.79 -3.11 -1.40
N THR A 88 -4.41 -2.01 -2.06
CA THR A 88 -3.34 -2.04 -3.07
C THR A 88 -1.99 -2.31 -2.41
N ASN A 89 -1.72 -1.68 -1.27
CA ASN A 89 -0.51 -1.93 -0.49
C ASN A 89 -0.45 -3.38 0.00
N LEU A 90 -1.59 -3.96 0.40
CA LEU A 90 -1.68 -5.38 0.78
C LEU A 90 -1.32 -6.29 -0.40
N GLY A 91 -1.87 -5.99 -1.58
CA GLY A 91 -1.58 -6.76 -2.80
C GLY A 91 -0.10 -6.70 -3.18
N ASP A 92 0.54 -5.54 -3.04
CA ASP A 92 1.99 -5.41 -3.25
C ASP A 92 2.81 -6.25 -2.27
N VAL A 93 2.48 -6.22 -0.98
CA VAL A 93 3.17 -7.02 0.04
C VAL A 93 3.00 -8.52 -0.23
N LEU A 94 1.79 -8.96 -0.57
CA LEU A 94 1.50 -10.36 -0.89
C LEU A 94 2.24 -10.82 -2.17
N ARG A 95 2.32 -9.96 -3.18
CA ARG A 95 3.10 -10.20 -4.40
C ARG A 95 4.59 -10.36 -4.10
N GLU A 96 5.14 -9.51 -3.23
CA GLU A 96 6.53 -9.62 -2.78
C GLU A 96 6.79 -10.88 -1.94
N LYS A 97 5.79 -11.40 -1.22
CA LYS A 97 5.85 -12.71 -0.53
C LYS A 97 5.73 -13.91 -1.47
N GLY A 98 5.23 -13.73 -2.69
CA GLY A 98 4.99 -14.80 -3.66
C GLY A 98 3.56 -15.36 -3.66
N ASP A 99 2.64 -14.76 -2.89
CA ASP A 99 1.23 -15.17 -2.83
C ASP A 99 0.39 -14.42 -3.88
N TYR A 100 0.59 -14.77 -5.15
CA TYR A 100 -0.02 -14.07 -6.28
C TYR A 100 -1.55 -14.15 -6.29
N GLU A 101 -2.16 -15.26 -5.85
CA GLU A 101 -3.62 -15.41 -5.83
C GLU A 101 -4.29 -14.42 -4.88
N GLN A 102 -3.73 -14.26 -3.67
CA GLN A 102 -4.26 -13.31 -2.69
C GLN A 102 -3.97 -11.86 -3.11
N ALA A 103 -2.80 -11.61 -3.72
CA ALA A 103 -2.46 -10.29 -4.28
C ALA A 103 -3.46 -9.86 -5.36
N GLU A 104 -3.78 -10.77 -6.29
CA GLU A 104 -4.76 -10.51 -7.34
C GLU A 104 -6.14 -10.21 -6.77
N SER A 105 -6.58 -10.99 -5.76
CA SER A 105 -7.85 -10.76 -5.08
C SER A 105 -7.91 -9.38 -4.41
N ALA A 106 -6.84 -8.99 -3.72
CA ALA A 106 -6.74 -7.67 -3.08
C ALA A 106 -6.79 -6.53 -4.11
N HIS A 107 -6.03 -6.62 -5.21
CA HIS A 107 -6.05 -5.63 -6.28
C HIS A 107 -7.39 -5.55 -7.00
N ARG A 108 -8.04 -6.69 -7.23
CA ARG A 108 -9.37 -6.73 -7.87
C ARG A 108 -10.41 -6.04 -7.00
N ARG A 109 -10.34 -6.23 -5.68
CA ARG A 109 -11.22 -5.54 -4.73
C ARG A 109 -10.94 -4.04 -4.68
N ALA A 110 -9.69 -3.62 -4.66
CA ALA A 110 -9.31 -2.20 -4.75
C ALA A 110 -9.85 -1.56 -6.04
N LEU A 111 -9.70 -2.24 -7.18
CA LEU A 111 -10.20 -1.78 -8.47
C LEU A 111 -11.73 -1.65 -8.48
N HIS A 112 -12.44 -2.60 -7.88
CA HIS A 112 -13.89 -2.54 -7.77
C HIS A 112 -14.34 -1.27 -7.02
N LEU A 113 -13.72 -0.97 -5.87
CA LEU A 113 -14.05 0.21 -5.05
C LEU A 113 -13.74 1.53 -5.77
N VAL A 114 -12.62 1.60 -6.50
CA VAL A 114 -12.31 2.78 -7.32
C VAL A 114 -13.34 2.93 -8.44
N LYS A 115 -13.69 1.83 -9.12
CA LYS A 115 -14.68 1.86 -10.21
C LYS A 115 -16.08 2.28 -9.73
N THR A 116 -16.54 1.78 -8.58
CA THR A 116 -17.85 2.18 -8.03
C THR A 116 -17.86 3.68 -7.70
N SER A 117 -16.81 4.19 -7.05
CA SER A 117 -16.70 5.62 -6.78
C SER A 117 -16.55 6.48 -8.03
N ALA A 118 -15.86 6.00 -9.08
CA ALA A 118 -15.70 6.72 -10.33
C ALA A 118 -17.00 6.78 -11.14
N ALA A 119 -17.80 5.69 -11.10
CA ALA A 119 -19.13 5.63 -11.70
C ALA A 119 -20.11 6.62 -11.02
N GLU A 120 -20.03 6.78 -9.70
CA GLU A 120 -20.81 7.78 -8.96
C GLU A 120 -20.42 9.23 -9.30
N ASN A 121 -19.14 9.46 -9.67
CA ASN A 121 -18.62 10.78 -10.03
C ASN A 121 -18.73 11.09 -11.54
N GLY A 122 -19.36 10.23 -12.34
CA GLY A 122 -19.61 10.49 -13.77
C GLY A 122 -18.34 10.57 -14.63
N ILE A 123 -17.22 10.00 -14.18
CA ILE A 123 -16.02 9.87 -14.99
C ILE A 123 -16.13 8.55 -15.75
N GLU A 124 -16.94 8.56 -16.81
CA GLU A 124 -16.90 7.50 -17.79
C GLU A 124 -15.52 7.55 -18.48
N ASP A 125 -14.72 6.51 -18.25
CA ASP A 125 -13.50 6.18 -19.00
C ASP A 125 -12.24 7.02 -18.71
N VAL A 126 -11.62 6.80 -17.54
CA VAL A 126 -10.15 6.85 -17.48
C VAL A 126 -9.63 5.49 -17.91
N GLY A 127 -9.39 5.41 -19.22
CA GLY A 127 -9.02 4.21 -19.96
C GLY A 127 -8.04 3.30 -19.22
N VAL A 128 -8.37 2.02 -19.26
CA VAL A 128 -7.56 0.84 -18.87
C VAL A 128 -6.34 0.69 -19.80
N GLY A 129 -5.71 1.79 -20.20
CA GLY A 129 -4.65 1.86 -21.21
C GLY A 129 -3.23 1.67 -20.67
N ILE A 130 -3.01 1.68 -19.35
CA ILE A 130 -1.65 1.56 -18.80
C ILE A 130 -1.22 0.10 -18.59
N ILE A 131 -2.16 -0.84 -18.42
CA ILE A 131 -1.85 -2.27 -18.19
C ILE A 131 -2.08 -3.18 -19.41
N ALA A 132 -2.75 -2.71 -20.47
CA ALA A 132 -3.03 -3.50 -21.67
C ALA A 132 -1.96 -3.36 -22.79
N GLY A 133 -0.84 -2.68 -22.53
CA GLY A 133 0.21 -2.43 -23.54
C GLY A 133 1.20 -3.58 -23.77
N PHE A 134 1.08 -4.71 -23.06
CA PHE A 134 2.08 -5.80 -23.13
C PHE A 134 1.61 -7.12 -23.74
N VAL A 135 0.34 -7.27 -24.14
CA VAL A 135 -0.20 -8.61 -24.49
C VAL A 135 -0.70 -8.75 -25.93
N THR A 136 -0.89 -7.69 -26.72
CA THR A 136 -1.61 -7.84 -28.01
C THR A 136 -0.85 -7.46 -29.28
N CYS A 137 0.48 -7.40 -29.28
CA CYS A 137 1.22 -7.29 -30.54
C CYS A 137 2.23 -8.43 -30.71
N GLY A 138 1.73 -9.55 -31.24
CA GLY A 138 2.53 -10.64 -31.76
C GLY A 138 1.83 -11.99 -31.66
N PHE A 139 0.93 -12.30 -32.61
CA PHE A 139 0.90 -13.58 -33.34
C PHE A 139 -0.27 -13.58 -34.36
N ASP A 140 0.11 -13.45 -35.64
CA ASP A 140 -0.46 -14.06 -36.86
C ASP A 140 -1.98 -13.98 -37.15
N MET A 141 -2.41 -13.26 -38.20
CA MET A 141 -2.36 -13.61 -39.63
C MET A 141 -3.55 -14.52 -40.06
N TYR A 142 -4.52 -13.89 -40.75
CA TYR A 142 -5.40 -14.35 -41.86
C TYR A 142 -6.11 -15.74 -41.76
N PRO A 143 -7.33 -15.92 -42.34
CA PRO A 143 -7.69 -15.48 -43.68
C PRO A 143 -8.86 -14.49 -43.81
#